data_AF-A0A813DPW4-F1
#
_entry.id   AF-A0A813DPW4-F1
#
_cell.length_a   1.000
_cell.length_b   1.000
_cell.length_c   1.000
_cell.angle_alpha   90.00
_cell.angle_beta   90.00
_cell.angle_gamma   90.00
#
_symmetry.space_group_name_H-M   'P 1'
#
loop_
_entity.id
_entity.type
_entity.pdbx_description
1 polymer ?
#
loop_
_entity_poly.entity_id
_entity_poly.type
_entity_poly.pdbx_seq_one_letter_code
_entity_poly.pdbx_strand_id
1 'polypeptide(L)'
;MSRFFAWLLVVLVVAGIILPSGQARDESAELAKYDEDLEEADEHEADLEEDDEDGDHEELLEDGDDQEDQPLLAQECLELAEQVEVDIGLFDAPTNDVHKREALARAMKKHALTLTGKDSPGFEQHFQELLARHSAAGSGMGAAIACKVLLDHHVEL
;
A
#
# COMPACT_ATOMS: atom_id res chain seq x y z
N MET A 1 57.27 8.66 17.46
CA MET A 1 58.31 8.42 16.44
C MET A 1 58.16 7.00 15.93
N SER A 2 57.99 6.85 14.60
CA SER A 2 58.16 5.64 13.76
C SER A 2 57.28 4.43 14.12
N ARG A 3 56.38 3.98 13.24
CA ARG A 3 56.70 3.35 11.95
C ARG A 3 55.60 3.60 10.90
N PHE A 4 55.86 4.56 10.02
CA PHE A 4 55.32 4.60 8.67
C PHE A 4 56.25 3.75 7.75
N PHE A 5 55.77 3.39 6.56
CA PHE A 5 56.47 2.77 5.43
C PHE A 5 56.53 1.23 5.38
N ALA A 6 55.52 0.65 4.71
CA ALA A 6 55.72 -0.51 3.84
C ALA A 6 54.68 -0.44 2.69
N TRP A 7 54.82 0.59 1.86
CA TRP A 7 54.25 0.66 0.51
C TRP A 7 55.26 0.02 -0.48
N LEU A 8 54.73 -0.49 -1.60
CA LEU A 8 55.41 -0.92 -2.85
C LEU A 8 55.96 -2.36 -2.97
N LEU A 9 55.12 -3.23 -3.56
CA LEU A 9 55.38 -3.95 -4.83
C LEU A 9 53.98 -4.26 -5.39
N VAL A 10 53.42 -3.53 -6.38
CA VAL A 10 53.75 -3.56 -7.84
C VAL A 10 53.63 -4.99 -8.38
N VAL A 11 52.86 -5.36 -9.41
CA VAL A 11 51.86 -4.77 -10.32
C VAL A 11 51.51 -5.93 -11.30
N LEU A 12 50.30 -5.96 -11.87
CA LEU A 12 49.91 -6.65 -13.11
C LEU A 12 50.16 -8.17 -13.27
N VAL A 13 49.08 -8.96 -13.15
CA VAL A 13 48.75 -9.95 -14.19
C VAL A 13 47.28 -9.72 -14.59
N VAL A 14 47.08 -8.84 -15.57
CA VAL A 14 45.88 -8.78 -16.38
C VAL A 14 46.09 -9.76 -17.52
N ALA A 15 45.26 -10.80 -17.63
CA ALA A 15 44.69 -11.34 -18.87
C ALA A 15 44.23 -12.80 -18.69
N GLY A 16 42.92 -13.01 -18.86
CA GLY A 16 42.46 -14.17 -19.63
C GLY A 16 41.94 -15.39 -18.86
N ILE A 17 40.82 -15.26 -18.16
CA ILE A 17 39.76 -16.29 -18.20
C ILE A 17 38.40 -15.58 -18.27
N ILE A 18 38.08 -15.05 -19.45
CA ILE A 18 36.70 -14.79 -19.87
C ILE A 18 36.23 -16.14 -20.41
N LEU A 19 35.36 -16.84 -19.68
CA LEU A 19 34.61 -17.99 -20.19
C LEU A 19 33.27 -17.47 -20.72
N PRO A 20 33.07 -17.35 -22.04
CA PRO A 20 31.75 -17.18 -22.61
C PRO A 20 31.09 -18.56 -22.68
N SER A 21 30.30 -18.91 -21.67
CA SER A 21 29.29 -19.96 -21.85
C SER A 21 28.20 -19.40 -22.74
N GLY A 22 28.45 -19.44 -24.05
CA GLY A 22 27.43 -19.27 -25.06
C GLY A 22 26.44 -20.41 -24.95
N GLN A 23 25.23 -20.10 -24.52
CA GLN A 23 24.04 -20.80 -24.95
C GLN A 23 23.22 -19.83 -25.80
N ALA A 24 23.60 -19.78 -27.08
CA ALA A 24 22.64 -19.47 -28.13
C ALA A 24 21.59 -20.58 -28.11
N ARG A 25 20.39 -20.26 -27.65
CA ARG A 25 19.21 -21.09 -27.86
C ARG A 25 18.30 -20.32 -28.80
N ASP A 26 18.47 -20.72 -30.05
CA ASP A 26 17.72 -20.34 -31.22
C ASP A 26 16.35 -21.06 -31.24
N GLU A 27 15.39 -20.39 -31.89
CA GLU A 27 14.13 -20.90 -32.44
C GLU A 27 13.07 -21.58 -31.55
N SER A 28 11.93 -20.89 -31.43
CA SER A 28 10.60 -21.32 -31.95
C SER A 28 9.52 -20.64 -31.08
N ALA A 29 8.97 -19.51 -31.51
CA ALA A 29 7.70 -19.49 -32.25
C ALA A 29 6.62 -20.35 -31.57
N GLU A 30 5.80 -19.70 -30.73
CA GLU A 30 4.36 -19.95 -30.79
C GLU A 30 3.60 -18.68 -30.38
N LEU A 31 3.22 -17.95 -31.41
CA LEU A 31 2.36 -16.77 -31.37
C LEU A 31 0.92 -17.30 -31.31
N ALA A 32 0.46 -17.65 -30.11
CA ALA A 32 -0.94 -18.00 -29.88
C ALA A 32 -1.76 -16.70 -29.78
N LYS A 33 -2.21 -16.27 -30.96
CA LYS A 33 -3.31 -15.33 -31.18
C LYS A 33 -4.56 -15.87 -30.47
N TYR A 34 -4.86 -15.37 -29.27
CA TYR A 34 -6.19 -15.51 -28.70
C TYR A 34 -7.04 -14.34 -29.18
N ASP A 35 -7.84 -14.66 -30.20
CA ASP A 35 -8.94 -13.86 -30.71
C ASP A 35 -9.99 -13.65 -29.63
N GLU A 36 -10.58 -12.46 -29.72
CA GLU A 36 -11.91 -12.05 -29.29
C GLU A 36 -12.84 -13.16 -28.76
N ASP A 37 -13.29 -12.97 -27.51
CA ASP A 37 -14.72 -13.16 -27.23
C ASP A 37 -15.18 -12.05 -26.28
N LEU A 38 -15.64 -10.97 -26.91
CA LEU A 38 -16.46 -9.92 -26.34
C LEU A 38 -17.91 -10.46 -26.30
N GLU A 39 -18.33 -10.99 -25.16
CA GLU A 39 -19.75 -11.02 -24.77
C GLU A 39 -19.91 -9.99 -23.64
N GLU A 40 -20.25 -8.76 -23.95
CA GLU A 40 -21.63 -8.24 -24.13
C GLU A 40 -22.48 -8.38 -22.86
N ALA A 41 -22.56 -7.26 -22.14
CA ALA A 41 -23.66 -6.75 -21.34
C ALA A 41 -24.48 -7.76 -20.49
N ASP A 42 -24.33 -7.66 -19.17
CA ASP A 42 -25.48 -7.79 -18.29
C ASP A 42 -25.59 -6.50 -17.44
N GLU A 43 -26.49 -5.63 -17.91
CA GLU A 43 -27.02 -4.49 -17.18
C GLU A 43 -27.83 -5.03 -15.99
N HIS A 44 -27.19 -5.13 -14.82
CA HIS A 44 -27.95 -5.22 -13.56
C HIS A 44 -28.10 -3.83 -12.97
N GLU A 45 -29.13 -3.13 -13.43
CA GLU A 45 -29.77 -2.07 -12.66
C GLU A 45 -30.45 -2.71 -11.43
N ALA A 46 -29.72 -2.72 -10.31
CA ALA A 46 -30.30 -2.99 -9.01
C ALA A 46 -30.89 -1.67 -8.47
N ASP A 47 -32.18 -1.54 -8.72
CA ASP A 47 -33.19 -0.75 -8.01
C ASP A 47 -32.76 -0.32 -6.59
N LEU A 48 -32.41 0.95 -6.45
CA LEU A 48 -32.19 1.60 -5.16
C LEU A 48 -33.57 1.93 -4.58
N GLU A 49 -34.12 1.03 -3.76
CA GLU A 49 -35.20 1.41 -2.86
C GLU A 49 -34.61 2.32 -1.77
N GLU A 50 -34.85 3.63 -1.92
CA GLU A 50 -34.71 4.65 -0.89
C GLU A 50 -35.67 4.31 0.26
N ASP A 51 -35.13 3.85 1.37
CA ASP A 51 -35.85 3.74 2.65
C ASP A 51 -35.58 5.03 3.45
N ASP A 52 -36.48 6.00 3.27
CA ASP A 52 -36.60 7.19 4.09
C ASP A 52 -37.11 6.81 5.49
N GLU A 53 -36.20 6.44 6.40
CA GLU A 53 -36.52 6.38 7.83
C GLU A 53 -36.09 7.67 8.54
N ASP A 54 -37.05 8.60 8.61
CA ASP A 54 -37.07 9.80 9.46
C ASP A 54 -36.79 9.43 10.93
N GLY A 55 -35.53 9.61 11.35
CA GLY A 55 -35.08 9.47 12.73
C GLY A 55 -34.65 10.81 13.32
N ASP A 56 -35.62 11.56 13.82
CA ASP A 56 -35.48 12.73 14.68
C ASP A 56 -34.41 12.53 15.77
N HIS A 57 -33.29 13.22 15.63
CA HIS A 57 -32.34 13.43 16.71
C HIS A 57 -31.85 14.88 16.70
N GLU A 58 -32.72 15.79 17.15
CA GLU A 58 -32.24 17.03 17.75
C GLU A 58 -31.39 16.69 19.00
N GLU A 59 -30.09 16.90 18.93
CA GLU A 59 -29.34 17.40 20.08
C GLU A 59 -28.20 18.33 19.61
N LEU A 60 -28.36 19.60 19.96
CA LEU A 60 -27.40 20.69 19.85
C LEU A 60 -26.03 20.31 20.45
N LEU A 61 -24.99 20.31 19.62
CA LEU A 61 -23.59 20.55 20.01
C LEU A 61 -22.97 21.41 18.90
N GLU A 62 -22.93 22.72 19.08
CA GLU A 62 -21.78 23.49 19.61
C GLU A 62 -20.71 23.71 18.53
N ASP A 63 -20.60 24.98 18.10
CA ASP A 63 -19.60 25.57 17.21
C ASP A 63 -18.21 24.91 17.31
N GLY A 64 -17.77 24.32 16.21
CA GLY A 64 -16.39 23.87 15.97
C GLY A 64 -16.10 23.95 14.48
N ASP A 65 -15.54 25.08 14.06
CA ASP A 65 -15.18 25.54 12.71
C ASP A 65 -14.08 24.71 12.00
N ASP A 66 -14.02 23.37 12.21
CA ASP A 66 -12.91 22.50 11.75
C ASP A 66 -13.38 21.32 10.84
N GLN A 67 -14.57 21.38 10.25
CA GLN A 67 -15.13 20.29 9.43
C GLN A 67 -14.86 20.38 7.92
N GLU A 68 -14.38 21.51 7.40
CA GLU A 68 -14.17 21.70 5.95
C GLU A 68 -12.99 20.88 5.38
N ASP A 69 -12.02 20.48 6.20
CA ASP A 69 -10.80 19.79 5.72
C ASP A 69 -10.96 18.26 5.63
N GLN A 70 -12.01 17.67 6.18
CA GLN A 70 -12.19 16.21 6.20
C GLN A 70 -12.26 15.57 4.79
N PRO A 71 -13.01 16.13 3.82
CA PRO A 71 -13.03 15.58 2.46
C PRO A 71 -11.66 15.65 1.78
N LEU A 72 -10.88 16.70 2.04
CA LEU A 72 -9.53 16.87 1.47
C LEU A 72 -8.55 15.86 2.08
N LEU A 73 -8.59 15.65 3.40
CA LEU A 73 -7.77 14.65 4.09
C LEU A 73 -8.09 13.23 3.62
N ALA A 74 -9.37 12.92 3.36
CA ALA A 74 -9.77 11.63 2.83
C ALA A 74 -9.18 11.36 1.43
N GLN A 75 -9.22 12.35 0.54
CA GLN A 75 -8.63 12.22 -0.79
C GLN A 75 -7.10 12.10 -0.75
N GLU A 76 -6.43 12.98 -0.01
CA GLU A 76 -4.95 12.91 0.11
C GLU A 76 -4.50 11.62 0.77
N CYS A 77 -5.25 11.13 1.76
CA CYS A 77 -4.98 9.82 2.34
C CYS A 77 -5.06 8.73 1.26
N LEU A 78 -6.13 8.72 0.46
CA LEU A 78 -6.37 7.67 -0.53
C LEU A 78 -5.19 7.57 -1.51
N GLU A 79 -4.73 8.70 -2.04
CA GLU A 79 -3.57 8.75 -2.94
C GLU A 79 -2.29 8.21 -2.29
N LEU A 80 -2.06 8.54 -1.02
CA LEU A 80 -0.91 8.03 -0.27
C LEU A 80 -1.03 6.53 0.02
N ALA A 81 -2.23 6.05 0.34
CA ALA A 81 -2.48 4.64 0.58
C ALA A 81 -2.30 3.80 -0.70
N GLU A 82 -2.76 4.29 -1.85
CA GLU A 82 -2.50 3.67 -3.15
C GLU A 82 -1.00 3.64 -3.48
N GLN A 83 -0.27 4.72 -3.18
CA GLN A 83 1.18 4.72 -3.33
C GLN A 83 1.87 3.68 -2.45
N VAL A 84 1.38 3.45 -1.23
CA VAL A 84 1.88 2.38 -0.35
C VAL A 84 1.66 1.00 -0.98
N GLU A 85 0.52 0.77 -1.63
CA GLU A 85 0.25 -0.48 -2.34
C GLU A 85 1.18 -0.69 -3.53
N VAL A 86 1.53 0.38 -4.24
CA VAL A 86 2.51 0.36 -5.34
C VAL A 86 3.92 0.04 -4.82
N ASP A 87 4.33 0.65 -3.71
CA ASP A 87 5.71 0.56 -3.20
C ASP A 87 6.00 -0.75 -2.45
N ILE A 88 5.01 -1.27 -1.72
CA ILE A 88 5.19 -2.40 -0.78
C ILE A 88 4.38 -3.63 -1.21
N GLY A 89 3.18 -3.41 -1.76
CA GLY A 89 2.22 -4.43 -2.16
C GLY A 89 0.82 -4.15 -1.60
N LEU A 90 -0.19 -4.78 -2.21
CA LEU A 90 -1.60 -4.57 -1.85
C LEU A 90 -1.84 -4.90 -0.37
N PHE A 91 -2.70 -4.12 0.29
CA PHE A 91 -3.02 -4.32 1.71
C PHE A 91 -3.67 -5.68 1.98
N ASP A 92 -4.49 -6.15 1.05
CA ASP A 92 -5.25 -7.40 1.16
C ASP A 92 -4.56 -8.63 0.56
N ALA A 93 -3.33 -8.47 0.08
CA ALA A 93 -2.62 -9.57 -0.55
C ALA A 93 -2.49 -10.77 0.41
N PRO A 94 -2.90 -11.99 -0.01
CA PRO A 94 -2.77 -13.19 0.83
C PRO A 94 -1.31 -13.58 1.09
N THR A 95 -0.37 -12.97 0.36
CA THR A 95 1.07 -13.17 0.48
C THR A 95 1.74 -12.19 1.45
N ASN A 96 0.97 -11.33 2.13
CA ASN A 96 1.51 -10.41 3.13
C ASN A 96 1.94 -11.17 4.39
N ASP A 97 3.24 -11.45 4.49
CA ASP A 97 3.84 -11.97 5.72
C ASP A 97 3.94 -10.89 6.82
N VAL A 98 4.46 -11.28 7.99
CA VAL A 98 4.61 -10.37 9.15
C VAL A 98 5.42 -9.13 8.78
N HIS A 99 6.52 -9.28 8.05
CA HIS A 99 7.41 -8.17 7.71
C HIS A 99 6.77 -7.19 6.72
N LYS A 100 6.02 -7.70 5.74
CA LYS A 100 5.24 -6.85 4.83
C LYS A 100 4.14 -6.09 5.57
N ARG A 101 3.38 -6.74 6.45
CA ARG A 101 2.34 -6.07 7.24
C ARG A 101 2.92 -4.98 8.13
N GLU A 102 4.06 -5.24 8.77
CA GLU A 102 4.79 -4.22 9.52
C GLU A 102 5.23 -3.04 8.64
N ALA A 103 5.71 -3.30 7.43
CA ALA A 103 6.13 -2.25 6.50
C ALA A 103 4.95 -1.39 6.04
N LEU A 104 3.82 -2.01 5.68
CA LEU A 104 2.57 -1.34 5.34
C LEU A 104 2.09 -0.44 6.49
N ALA A 105 2.05 -0.98 7.71
CA ALA A 105 1.60 -0.26 8.89
C ALA A 105 2.50 0.95 9.22
N ARG A 106 3.82 0.80 9.12
CA ARG A 106 4.78 1.91 9.30
C ARG A 106 4.61 2.99 8.23
N ALA A 107 4.40 2.59 6.98
CA ALA A 107 4.19 3.54 5.88
C ALA A 107 2.90 4.34 6.09
N MET A 108 1.79 3.67 6.39
CA MET A 108 0.51 4.33 6.70
C MET A 108 0.64 5.27 7.90
N LYS A 109 1.30 4.86 8.99
CA LYS A 109 1.51 5.75 10.14
C LYS A 109 2.30 7.01 9.79
N LYS A 110 3.33 6.88 8.94
CA LYS A 110 4.12 8.02 8.48
C LYS A 110 3.26 9.01 7.67
N HIS A 111 2.34 8.49 6.86
CA HIS A 111 1.37 9.32 6.14
C HIS A 111 0.40 10.00 7.10
N ALA A 112 -0.07 9.33 8.14
CA ALA A 112 -0.93 9.92 9.18
C ALA A 112 -0.29 11.15 9.83
N LEU A 113 1.00 11.06 10.18
CA LEU A 113 1.75 12.18 10.73
C LEU A 113 1.89 13.35 9.73
N THR A 114 1.97 13.05 8.43
CA THR A 114 2.08 14.06 7.37
C THR A 114 0.74 14.77 7.15
N LEU A 115 -0.36 14.01 7.14
CA LEU A 115 -1.72 14.50 6.88
C LEU A 115 -2.30 15.26 8.07
N THR A 116 -2.17 14.70 9.27
CA THR A 116 -2.88 15.18 10.47
C THR A 116 -1.97 15.92 11.45
N GLY A 117 -0.64 15.79 11.30
CA GLY A 117 0.33 16.27 12.29
C GLY A 117 0.32 15.50 13.61
N LYS A 118 -0.55 14.49 13.76
CA LYS A 118 -0.70 13.70 14.99
C LYS A 118 0.02 12.37 14.87
N ASP A 119 0.69 11.97 15.94
CA ASP A 119 1.19 10.61 16.13
C ASP A 119 0.20 9.85 17.01
N SER A 120 -0.17 8.63 16.61
CA SER A 120 -1.01 7.76 17.43
C SER A 120 -0.25 6.50 17.85
N PRO A 121 0.18 6.41 19.12
CA PRO A 121 0.83 5.22 19.66
C PRO A 121 -0.09 4.00 19.53
N GLY A 122 0.44 2.89 19.02
CA GLY A 122 -0.32 1.64 18.85
C GLY A 122 -1.00 1.49 17.49
N PHE A 123 -1.09 2.53 16.66
CA PHE A 123 -1.66 2.43 15.31
C PHE A 123 -0.98 1.33 14.48
N GLU A 124 0.36 1.29 14.47
CA GLU A 124 1.10 0.27 13.72
C GLU A 124 0.71 -1.17 14.09
N GLN A 125 0.51 -1.43 15.38
CA GLN A 125 0.13 -2.76 15.86
C GLN A 125 -1.33 -3.06 15.49
N HIS A 126 -2.23 -2.11 15.73
CA HIS A 126 -3.64 -2.24 15.37
C HIS A 126 -3.83 -2.50 13.87
N PHE A 127 -3.12 -1.74 13.03
CA PHE A 127 -3.19 -1.87 11.59
C PHE A 127 -2.64 -3.22 11.09
N GLN A 128 -1.55 -3.73 11.69
CA GLN A 128 -1.04 -5.08 11.38
C GLN A 128 -2.04 -6.18 11.72
N GLU A 129 -2.73 -6.05 12.85
CA GLU A 129 -3.77 -6.99 13.27
C GLU A 129 -4.95 -6.96 12.29
N LEU A 130 -5.37 -5.79 11.83
CA LEU A 130 -6.40 -5.64 10.79
C LEU A 130 -5.98 -6.30 9.48
N LEU A 131 -4.78 -6.02 8.97
CA LEU A 131 -4.26 -6.65 7.74
C LEU A 131 -4.26 -8.18 7.86
N ALA A 132 -3.85 -8.72 9.01
CA ALA A 132 -3.85 -10.16 9.24
C ALA A 132 -5.27 -10.75 9.24
N ARG A 133 -6.24 -10.05 9.85
CA ARG A 133 -7.65 -10.49 9.88
C ARG A 133 -8.29 -10.46 8.49
N HIS A 134 -8.09 -9.39 7.73
CA HIS A 134 -8.63 -9.26 6.37
C HIS A 134 -8.04 -10.31 5.43
N SER A 135 -6.73 -10.53 5.49
CA SER A 135 -6.04 -11.59 4.74
C SER A 135 -6.56 -12.99 5.08
N ALA A 136 -6.80 -13.28 6.37
CA ALA A 136 -7.32 -14.58 6.81
C ALA A 136 -8.81 -14.79 6.47
N ALA A 137 -9.61 -13.73 6.50
CA ALA A 137 -11.04 -13.77 6.17
C ALA A 137 -11.30 -13.78 4.66
N GLY A 138 -10.30 -13.45 3.83
CA GLY A 138 -10.49 -13.20 2.41
C GLY A 138 -11.34 -11.95 2.13
N SER A 139 -11.56 -11.09 3.13
CA SER A 139 -12.26 -9.82 2.96
C SER A 139 -11.25 -8.77 2.51
N GLY A 140 -11.45 -8.22 1.32
CA GLY A 140 -10.59 -7.17 0.76
C GLY A 140 -10.46 -5.99 1.73
N MET A 141 -9.24 -5.51 1.87
CA MET A 141 -8.88 -4.25 2.51
C MET A 141 -8.14 -3.45 1.45
N GLY A 142 -8.84 -2.55 0.76
CA GLY A 142 -8.22 -1.64 -0.19
C GLY A 142 -7.74 -0.35 0.47
N ALA A 143 -7.10 0.52 -0.32
CA ALA A 143 -6.63 1.84 0.10
C ALA A 143 -7.71 2.67 0.82
N ALA A 144 -8.97 2.64 0.36
CA ALA A 144 -10.06 3.38 1.01
C ALA A 144 -10.33 2.92 2.45
N ILE A 145 -10.35 1.61 2.71
CA ILE A 145 -10.55 1.07 4.07
C ILE A 145 -9.32 1.38 4.93
N ALA A 146 -8.12 1.24 4.37
CA ALA A 146 -6.87 1.62 5.03
C ALA A 146 -6.88 3.09 5.48
N CYS A 147 -7.40 3.98 4.65
CA CYS A 147 -7.53 5.40 4.95
C CYS A 147 -8.58 5.70 6.01
N LYS A 148 -9.75 5.08 5.92
CA LYS A 148 -10.76 5.21 6.98
C LYS A 148 -10.16 4.83 8.34
N VAL A 149 -9.50 3.67 8.43
CA VAL A 149 -8.84 3.24 9.67
C VAL A 149 -7.80 4.23 10.16
N LEU A 150 -7.00 4.82 9.24
CA LEU A 150 -6.00 5.81 9.58
C LEU A 150 -6.62 7.09 10.16
N LEU A 151 -7.64 7.63 9.49
CA LEU A 151 -8.29 8.88 9.87
C LEU A 151 -9.12 8.71 11.14
N ASP A 152 -9.93 7.65 11.26
CA ASP A 152 -10.70 7.33 12.47
C ASP A 152 -9.77 7.23 13.70
N HIS A 153 -8.56 6.68 13.54
CA HIS A 153 -7.60 6.49 14.64
C HIS A 153 -6.78 7.74 15.01
N HIS A 154 -6.70 8.76 14.15
CA HIS A 154 -5.87 9.96 14.38
C HIS A 154 -6.67 11.26 14.48
N VAL A 155 -7.85 11.33 13.87
CA VAL A 155 -8.65 12.55 13.79
C VAL A 155 -9.83 12.50 14.75
N GLU A 156 -10.55 11.37 14.83
CA GLU A 156 -11.77 11.22 15.65
C GLU A 156 -11.53 10.87 17.13
N LEU A 157 -10.27 10.80 17.59
CA LEU A 157 -9.88 10.46 18.98
C LEU A 157 -9.14 11.60 19.70
#